data_AF-A0A7K1TKZ1-F1
#
_entry.id   AF-A0A7K1TKZ1-F1
#
_cell.length_a   1.000
_cell.length_b   1.000
_cell.length_c   1.000
_cell.angle_alpha   90.00
_cell.angle_beta   90.00
_cell.angle_gamma   90.00
#
_symmetry.space_group_name_H-M   'P 1'
#
loop_
_entity.id
_entity.type
_entity.pdbx_description
1 polymer ?
#
loop_
_entity_poly.entity_id
_entity_poly.type
_entity_poly.pdbx_seq_one_letter_code
_entity_poly.pdbx_strand_id
1 'polypeptide(L)'
;MSATLDLEPWGLSQTDLHSLSQLASVRVHLAYPGYQSVVQLAPRERIRQIDAQYRQAYQRLVALLPGGTSFTRLGSRNRPAGLAASLPLAQLPLLVQQPFVRGVTIEAIEGLTCQETAPEPSFWCIQARFAIQIENKTNGMQKYEDRLLVIRAPTEEEAKQKLLPSFEAYAEPYLNSAGLLVRWQFEVFTDSYYLDIQEVDAFLGGQGVEVFSTLNNRRLRTGMNWQPNS
;
A
#
# COMPACT_ATOMS: atom_id res chain seq x y z
N MET A 1 19.10 0.45 1.42
CA MET A 1 17.97 0.85 2.28
C MET A 1 18.28 0.35 3.68
N SER A 2 18.35 1.24 4.66
CA SER A 2 18.47 0.86 6.06
C SER A 2 17.16 0.19 6.49
N ALA A 3 17.24 -0.84 7.33
CA ALA A 3 16.03 -1.45 7.86
C ALA A 3 15.27 -0.43 8.72
N THR A 4 13.94 -0.51 8.69
CA THR A 4 13.07 0.39 9.46
C THR A 4 12.48 -0.34 10.67
N LEU A 5 12.30 0.42 11.75
CA LEU A 5 11.61 0.04 12.97
C LEU A 5 10.76 1.22 13.39
N ASP A 6 9.44 1.04 13.36
CA ASP A 6 8.49 2.08 13.76
C ASP A 6 8.07 1.88 15.22
N LEU A 7 8.26 2.93 16.01
CA LEU A 7 8.01 2.96 17.45
C LEU A 7 6.96 3.99 17.85
N GLU A 8 6.61 4.89 16.93
CA GLU A 8 5.69 5.99 17.18
C GLU A 8 4.32 5.51 17.67
N PRO A 9 3.71 4.45 17.08
CA PRO A 9 2.42 3.92 17.57
C PRO A 9 2.47 3.40 19.01
N TRP A 10 3.66 3.18 19.57
CA TRP A 10 3.84 2.66 20.92
C TRP A 10 4.22 3.75 21.93
N GLY A 11 4.34 5.01 21.48
CA GLY A 11 4.84 6.11 22.31
C GLY A 11 6.27 5.90 22.79
N LEU A 12 7.07 5.12 22.06
CA LEU A 12 8.45 4.78 22.42
C LEU A 12 9.45 5.53 21.55
N SER A 13 10.59 5.86 22.14
CA SER A 13 11.77 6.38 21.46
C SER A 13 12.84 5.28 21.31
N GLN A 14 13.87 5.54 20.49
CA GLN A 14 15.01 4.64 20.35
C GLN A 14 15.74 4.40 21.67
N THR A 15 15.76 5.38 22.58
CA THR A 15 16.39 5.22 23.91
C THR A 15 15.61 4.27 24.81
N ASP A 16 14.29 4.18 24.65
CA ASP A 16 13.44 3.31 25.47
C ASP A 16 13.66 1.83 25.18
N LEU A 17 14.11 1.50 23.96
CA LEU A 17 14.41 0.11 23.60
C LEU A 17 15.44 -0.52 24.52
N HIS A 18 16.41 0.25 25.03
CA HIS A 18 17.47 -0.26 25.89
C HIS A 18 17.10 -0.30 27.38
N SER A 19 16.15 0.54 27.82
CA SER A 19 15.75 0.65 29.22
C SER A 19 14.60 -0.29 29.60
N LEU A 20 13.79 -0.67 28.62
CA LEU A 20 12.60 -1.50 28.80
C LEU A 20 12.92 -3.00 28.69
N SER A 21 12.44 -3.78 29.67
CA SER A 21 12.60 -5.24 29.72
C SER A 21 11.43 -6.01 29.09
N GLN A 22 10.43 -5.29 28.59
CA GLN A 22 9.23 -5.85 27.97
C GLN A 22 9.56 -6.71 26.75
N LEU A 23 8.75 -7.75 26.55
CA LEU A 23 8.77 -8.55 25.33
C LEU A 23 7.88 -7.93 24.26
N ALA A 24 8.35 -7.97 23.02
CA ALA A 24 7.60 -7.57 21.84
C ALA A 24 7.37 -8.77 20.91
N SER A 25 6.13 -8.96 20.48
CA SER A 25 5.83 -9.83 19.34
C SER A 25 6.23 -9.10 18.07
N VAL A 26 7.18 -9.66 17.33
CA VAL A 26 7.74 -9.01 16.14
C VAL A 26 7.76 -9.94 14.93
N ARG A 27 7.67 -9.33 13.75
CA ARG A 27 8.00 -9.95 12.46
C ARG A 27 9.27 -9.32 11.91
N VAL A 28 10.28 -10.15 11.66
CA VAL A 28 11.53 -9.72 11.03
C VAL A 28 11.52 -10.17 9.58
N HIS A 29 11.64 -9.22 8.65
CA HIS A 29 11.63 -9.47 7.22
C HIS A 29 13.05 -9.44 6.65
N LEU A 30 13.39 -10.40 5.80
CA LEU A 30 14.69 -10.44 5.11
C LEU A 30 14.69 -9.53 3.88
N ALA A 31 15.82 -8.89 3.61
CA ALA A 31 16.04 -8.10 2.41
C ALA A 31 16.05 -9.00 1.17
N TYR A 32 15.50 -8.50 0.06
CA TYR A 32 15.64 -9.18 -1.22
C TYR A 32 17.12 -9.15 -1.64
N PRO A 33 17.75 -10.29 -1.98
CA PRO A 33 19.18 -10.33 -2.31
C PRO A 33 19.62 -9.53 -3.55
N GLY A 34 18.66 -8.98 -4.30
CA GLY A 34 18.90 -8.30 -5.57
C GLY A 34 18.99 -9.28 -6.75
N TYR A 35 18.80 -8.77 -7.98
CA TYR A 35 18.83 -9.60 -9.19
C TYR A 35 20.11 -9.41 -10.04
N GLN A 36 20.88 -8.36 -9.79
CA GLN A 36 22.01 -7.96 -10.65
C GLN A 36 23.06 -9.06 -10.78
N SER A 37 23.40 -9.74 -9.69
CA SER A 37 24.40 -10.82 -9.68
C SER A 37 23.93 -12.11 -10.35
N VAL A 38 22.63 -12.27 -10.61
CA VAL A 38 22.05 -13.50 -11.18
C VAL A 38 21.45 -13.29 -12.56
N VAL A 39 21.38 -12.06 -13.07
CA VAL A 39 20.70 -11.74 -14.33
C VAL A 39 21.26 -12.53 -15.52
N GLN A 40 22.55 -12.87 -15.49
CA GLN A 40 23.22 -13.65 -16.55
C GLN A 40 22.93 -15.16 -16.51
N LEU A 41 22.40 -15.69 -15.39
CA LEU A 41 22.15 -17.12 -15.23
C LEU A 41 20.86 -17.55 -15.93
N ALA A 42 20.67 -18.86 -16.12
CA ALA A 42 19.39 -19.38 -16.59
C ALA A 42 18.29 -19.22 -15.51
N PRO A 43 16.99 -19.08 -15.87
CA PRO A 43 15.92 -18.82 -14.90
C PRO A 43 15.88 -19.77 -13.69
N ARG A 44 16.12 -21.08 -13.91
CA ARG A 44 16.17 -22.07 -12.83
C ARG A 44 17.35 -21.87 -11.89
N GLU A 45 18.49 -21.44 -12.41
CA GLU A 45 19.71 -21.18 -11.64
C GLU A 45 19.58 -19.87 -10.84
N ARG A 46 18.96 -18.84 -11.42
CA ARG A 46 18.59 -17.60 -10.71
C ARG A 46 17.79 -17.91 -9.45
N ILE A 47 16.74 -18.70 -9.60
CA ILE A 47 15.86 -19.10 -8.48
C ILE A 47 16.69 -19.86 -7.43
N ARG A 48 17.50 -20.83 -7.84
CA ARG A 48 18.34 -21.60 -6.90
C ARG A 48 19.31 -20.72 -6.11
N GLN A 49 19.95 -19.75 -6.76
CA GLN A 49 20.90 -18.86 -6.11
C GLN A 49 20.21 -17.88 -5.16
N ILE A 50 19.08 -17.28 -5.58
CA ILE A 50 18.26 -16.42 -4.72
C ILE A 50 17.77 -17.20 -3.49
N ASP A 51 17.28 -18.42 -3.69
CA ASP A 51 16.82 -19.28 -2.61
C ASP A 51 17.96 -19.65 -1.64
N ALA A 52 19.16 -19.91 -2.16
CA ALA A 52 20.33 -20.15 -1.33
C ALA A 52 20.71 -18.93 -0.49
N GLN A 53 20.70 -17.73 -1.08
CA GLN A 53 20.96 -16.48 -0.37
C GLN A 53 19.92 -16.22 0.73
N TYR A 54 18.63 -16.44 0.45
CA TYR A 54 17.58 -16.34 1.47
C TYR A 54 17.80 -17.33 2.63
N ARG A 55 18.15 -18.59 2.33
CA ARG A 55 18.44 -19.58 3.38
C ARG A 55 19.64 -19.18 4.25
N GLN A 56 20.71 -18.65 3.64
CA GLN A 56 21.87 -18.16 4.36
C GLN A 56 21.53 -16.96 5.24
N ALA A 57 20.81 -15.97 4.71
CA ALA A 57 20.35 -14.81 5.47
C ALA A 57 19.43 -15.22 6.64
N TYR A 58 18.53 -16.18 6.41
CA TYR A 58 17.67 -16.72 7.45
C TYR A 58 18.43 -17.45 8.55
N GLN A 59 19.42 -18.27 8.21
CA GLN A 59 20.27 -18.94 9.20
C GLN A 59 21.03 -17.92 10.06
N ARG A 60 21.56 -16.86 9.44
CA ARG A 60 22.21 -15.74 10.15
C ARG A 60 21.23 -15.03 11.08
N LEU A 61 19.99 -14.80 10.65
CA LEU A 61 18.96 -14.20 11.47
C LEU A 61 18.62 -15.07 12.70
N VAL A 62 18.43 -16.38 12.50
CA VAL A 62 18.16 -17.32 13.59
C VAL A 62 19.32 -17.36 14.60
N ALA A 63 20.56 -17.28 14.12
CA ALA A 63 21.75 -17.27 14.98
C ALA A 63 21.87 -16.01 15.85
N LEU A 64 21.16 -14.92 15.52
CA LEU A 64 21.10 -13.71 16.33
C LEU A 64 20.05 -13.78 17.43
N LEU A 65 19.15 -14.76 17.40
CA LEU A 65 18.11 -14.90 18.42
C LEU A 65 18.72 -15.40 19.75
N PRO A 66 18.16 -14.99 20.90
CA PRO A 66 18.58 -15.51 22.19
C PRO A 66 18.35 -17.02 22.26
N GLY A 67 19.19 -17.71 23.03
CA GLY A 67 19.04 -19.15 23.22
C GLY A 67 17.66 -19.49 23.80
N GLY A 68 16.96 -20.44 23.18
CA GLY A 68 15.66 -20.92 23.64
C GLY A 68 14.45 -20.11 23.14
N THR A 69 14.65 -19.04 22.37
CA THR A 69 13.55 -18.30 21.78
C THR A 69 12.76 -19.15 20.77
N SER A 70 11.45 -19.26 20.99
CA SER A 70 10.54 -19.86 20.02
C SER A 70 10.28 -18.87 18.89
N PHE A 71 10.27 -19.36 17.65
CA PHE A 71 9.98 -18.55 16.48
C PHE A 71 9.24 -19.35 15.41
N THR A 72 8.49 -18.64 14.59
CA THR A 72 7.80 -19.18 13.41
C THR A 72 8.44 -18.63 12.15
N ARG A 73 8.77 -19.50 11.19
CA ARG A 73 9.30 -19.08 9.89
C ARG A 73 8.21 -18.39 9.07
N LEU A 74 8.55 -17.24 8.49
CA LEU A 74 7.75 -16.62 7.44
C LEU A 74 8.21 -17.11 6.07
N GLY A 75 7.26 -17.37 5.17
CA GLY A 75 7.54 -17.91 3.84
C GLY A 75 7.79 -19.43 3.84
N SER A 76 8.40 -19.93 2.76
CA SER A 76 8.58 -21.36 2.56
C SER A 76 9.91 -21.87 3.14
N ARG A 77 10.06 -23.20 3.23
CA ARG A 77 11.35 -23.82 3.59
C ARG A 77 12.48 -23.46 2.62
N ASN A 78 12.15 -23.35 1.34
CA ASN A 78 13.16 -23.11 0.29
C ASN A 78 13.50 -21.63 0.16
N ARG A 79 12.52 -20.76 0.40
CA ARG A 79 12.64 -19.30 0.39
C ARG A 79 12.02 -18.72 1.67
N PRO A 80 12.76 -18.79 2.80
CA PRO A 80 12.33 -18.13 4.03
C PRO A 80 12.36 -16.62 3.82
N ALA A 81 11.23 -15.95 4.07
CA ALA A 81 11.10 -14.51 3.94
C ALA A 81 11.44 -13.76 5.24
N GLY A 82 11.56 -14.48 6.35
CA GLY A 82 11.69 -13.88 7.68
C GLY A 82 11.28 -14.84 8.80
N LEU A 83 11.05 -14.29 9.98
CA LEU A 83 10.48 -15.00 11.12
C LEU A 83 9.55 -14.10 11.95
N ALA A 84 8.67 -14.73 12.72
CA ALA A 84 7.92 -14.10 13.79
C ALA A 84 8.38 -14.69 15.13
N ALA A 85 8.61 -13.85 16.14
CA ALA A 85 9.08 -14.26 17.45
C ALA A 85 8.68 -13.25 18.53
N SER A 86 8.72 -13.69 19.80
CA SER A 86 8.65 -12.80 20.95
C SER A 86 10.07 -12.49 21.43
N LEU A 87 10.47 -11.22 21.38
CA LEU A 87 11.85 -10.78 21.66
C LEU A 87 11.87 -9.61 22.65
N PRO A 88 12.90 -9.50 23.50
CA PRO A 88 13.11 -8.28 24.30
C PRO A 88 13.30 -7.05 23.40
N LEU A 89 12.71 -5.92 23.78
CA LEU A 89 12.85 -4.65 23.04
C LEU A 89 14.32 -4.27 22.79
N ALA A 90 15.18 -4.51 23.77
CA ALA A 90 16.61 -4.22 23.69
C ALA A 90 17.35 -4.96 22.56
N GLN A 91 16.76 -6.03 22.01
CA GLN A 91 17.34 -6.80 20.91
C GLN A 91 17.00 -6.23 19.53
N LEU A 92 15.90 -5.48 19.41
CA LEU A 92 15.42 -5.00 18.11
C LEU A 92 16.46 -4.12 17.36
N PRO A 93 17.21 -3.21 18.02
CA PRO A 93 18.25 -2.43 17.34
C PRO A 93 19.32 -3.29 16.66
N LEU A 94 19.74 -4.39 17.28
CA LEU A 94 20.74 -5.30 16.71
C LEU A 94 20.26 -5.94 15.41
N LEU A 95 18.98 -6.28 15.34
CA LEU A 95 18.36 -6.89 14.16
C LEU A 95 18.25 -5.90 13.00
N VAL A 96 17.84 -4.66 13.29
CA VAL A 96 17.68 -3.59 12.30
C VAL A 96 19.02 -3.17 11.69
N GLN A 97 20.12 -3.31 12.44
CA GLN A 97 21.47 -3.02 11.93
C GLN A 97 22.00 -4.08 10.94
N GLN A 98 21.32 -5.22 10.77
CA GLN A 98 21.80 -6.26 9.87
C GLN A 98 21.47 -5.94 8.41
N PRO A 99 22.46 -5.99 7.49
CA PRO A 99 22.23 -5.64 6.08
C PRO A 99 21.31 -6.60 5.33
N PHE A 100 21.10 -7.81 5.87
CA PHE A 100 20.19 -8.80 5.30
C PHE A 100 18.77 -8.73 5.89
N VAL A 101 18.51 -7.80 6.81
CA VAL A 101 17.17 -7.51 7.34
C VAL A 101 16.62 -6.30 6.59
N ARG A 102 15.39 -6.44 6.07
CA ARG A 102 14.64 -5.36 5.41
C ARG A 102 13.97 -4.43 6.41
N GLY A 103 13.47 -4.99 7.50
CA GLY A 103 12.67 -4.26 8.48
C GLY A 103 12.16 -5.19 9.56
N VAL A 104 11.77 -4.59 10.69
CA VAL A 104 11.17 -5.26 11.84
C VAL A 104 9.82 -4.58 12.11
N THR A 105 8.75 -5.37 12.09
CA THR A 105 7.40 -4.92 12.42
C THR A 105 7.06 -5.39 13.82
N ILE A 106 6.64 -4.47 14.69
CA ILE A 106 6.12 -4.78 16.02
C ILE A 106 4.62 -5.01 15.91
N GLU A 107 4.14 -6.17 16.36
CA GLU A 107 2.71 -6.50 16.40
C GLU A 107 2.11 -6.21 17.78
N ALA A 108 2.88 -6.42 18.84
CA ALA A 108 2.45 -6.20 20.22
C ALA A 108 3.67 -5.96 21.12
N ILE A 109 3.50 -5.16 22.17
CA ILE A 109 4.46 -5.04 23.26
C ILE A 109 3.73 -5.34 24.57
N GLU A 110 4.33 -6.19 25.40
CA GLU A 110 3.76 -6.56 26.69
C GLU A 110 3.50 -5.33 27.57
N GLY A 111 2.26 -5.16 28.02
CA GLY A 111 1.87 -4.07 28.93
C GLY A 111 1.73 -2.69 28.27
N LEU A 112 1.89 -2.59 26.95
CA LEU A 112 1.64 -1.36 26.21
C LEU A 112 0.46 -1.52 25.26
N THR A 113 -0.35 -0.47 25.18
CA THR A 113 -1.42 -0.35 24.20
C THR A 113 -0.91 0.44 23.02
N CYS A 114 -1.09 -0.08 21.81
CA CYS A 114 -0.84 0.67 20.58
C CYS A 114 -1.75 1.90 20.57
N GLN A 115 -1.16 3.08 20.43
CA GLN A 115 -1.89 4.30 20.14
C GLN A 115 -2.30 4.24 18.67
N GLU A 116 -3.60 4.16 18.41
CA GLU A 116 -4.12 4.35 17.07
C GLU A 116 -3.88 5.81 16.69
N THR A 117 -2.84 6.07 15.90
CA THR A 117 -2.67 7.38 15.28
C THR A 117 -3.83 7.59 14.31
N ALA A 118 -4.52 8.73 14.43
CA ALA A 118 -5.52 9.09 13.45
C ALA A 118 -4.86 9.06 12.06
N PRO A 119 -5.45 8.37 11.06
CA PRO A 119 -4.85 8.30 9.74
C PRO A 119 -4.66 9.71 9.21
N GLU A 120 -3.43 10.03 8.79
CA GLU A 120 -3.16 11.32 8.20
C GLU A 120 -4.06 11.51 6.96
N PRO A 121 -4.71 12.68 6.80
CA PRO A 121 -5.57 12.91 5.65
C PRO A 121 -4.78 12.79 4.35
N SER A 122 -5.09 11.77 3.56
CA SER A 122 -4.54 11.53 2.23
C SER A 122 -5.53 11.95 1.15
N PHE A 123 -5.13 11.85 -0.11
CA PHE A 123 -6.02 12.05 -1.25
C PHE A 123 -6.72 10.76 -1.63
N TRP A 124 -8.02 10.87 -1.90
CA TRP A 124 -8.86 9.81 -2.45
C TRP A 124 -9.36 10.25 -3.82
N CYS A 125 -9.32 9.35 -4.80
CA CYS A 125 -10.08 9.51 -6.03
C CYS A 125 -11.36 8.68 -5.95
N ILE A 126 -12.51 9.35 -6.01
CA ILE A 126 -13.83 8.73 -5.93
C ILE A 126 -14.47 8.77 -7.32
N GLN A 127 -14.91 7.61 -7.80
CA GLN A 127 -15.69 7.50 -9.03
C GLN A 127 -17.19 7.52 -8.69
N ALA A 128 -17.91 8.52 -9.19
CA ALA A 128 -19.33 8.73 -8.93
C ALA A 128 -20.13 8.75 -10.24
N ARG A 129 -21.28 8.06 -10.25
CA ARG A 129 -22.20 8.03 -11.39
C ARG A 129 -23.34 9.01 -11.21
N PHE A 130 -23.64 9.74 -12.29
CA PHE A 130 -24.75 10.67 -12.38
C PHE A 130 -25.64 10.32 -13.56
N ALA A 131 -26.93 10.11 -13.32
CA ALA A 131 -27.92 9.97 -14.37
C ALA A 131 -28.30 11.34 -14.93
N ILE A 132 -28.34 11.45 -16.27
CA ILE A 132 -28.88 12.63 -16.94
C ILE A 132 -30.39 12.43 -17.06
N GLN A 133 -31.14 13.21 -16.29
CA GLN A 133 -32.60 13.17 -16.27
C GLN A 133 -33.14 14.32 -17.12
N ILE A 134 -34.05 14.01 -18.05
CA ILE A 134 -34.69 14.98 -18.94
C ILE A 134 -36.18 14.98 -18.62
N GLU A 135 -36.75 16.18 -18.52
CA GLU A 135 -38.17 16.41 -18.29
C GLU A 135 -39.06 15.55 -19.20
N ASN A 136 -40.11 14.96 -18.60
CA ASN A 136 -41.11 14.11 -19.26
C ASN A 136 -40.59 12.84 -19.97
N LYS A 137 -39.29 12.51 -19.87
CA LYS A 137 -38.75 11.29 -20.45
C LYS A 137 -38.87 10.12 -19.46
N THR A 138 -39.71 9.14 -19.78
CA THR A 138 -40.02 8.00 -18.89
C THR A 138 -39.59 6.63 -19.42
N ASN A 139 -39.10 6.54 -20.67
CA ASN A 139 -38.67 5.29 -21.29
C ASN A 139 -37.49 5.49 -22.25
N GLY A 140 -36.96 4.37 -22.75
CA GLY A 140 -35.82 4.32 -23.65
C GLY A 140 -34.47 4.35 -22.93
N MET A 141 -33.39 4.54 -23.69
CA MET A 141 -32.03 4.59 -23.15
C MET A 141 -31.78 5.92 -22.40
N GLN A 142 -31.31 5.81 -21.17
CA GLN A 142 -30.84 6.93 -20.37
C GLN A 142 -29.33 7.10 -20.51
N LYS A 143 -28.88 8.35 -20.61
CA LYS A 143 -27.46 8.68 -20.55
C LYS A 143 -27.04 8.88 -19.10
N TYR A 144 -25.82 8.50 -18.78
CA TYR A 144 -25.20 8.77 -17.49
C TYR A 144 -23.78 9.30 -17.71
N GLU A 145 -23.21 9.86 -16.67
CA GLU A 145 -21.84 10.36 -16.59
C GLU A 145 -21.16 9.70 -15.39
N ASP A 146 -19.99 9.11 -15.60
CA ASP A 146 -19.11 8.68 -14.52
C ASP A 146 -18.02 9.75 -14.33
N ARG A 147 -17.99 10.39 -13.17
CA ARG A 147 -17.01 11.43 -12.80
C ARG A 147 -15.99 10.87 -11.82
N LEU A 148 -14.73 11.20 -12.04
CA LEU A 148 -13.63 10.96 -11.11
C LEU A 148 -13.31 12.25 -10.37
N LEU A 149 -13.34 12.20 -9.05
CA LEU A 149 -13.20 13.37 -8.17
C LEU A 149 -12.09 13.10 -7.17
N VAL A 150 -11.16 14.03 -7.03
CA VAL A 150 -10.07 13.93 -6.05
C VAL A 150 -10.39 14.79 -4.85
N ILE A 151 -10.30 14.22 -3.65
CA ILE A 151 -10.58 14.93 -2.40
C ILE A 151 -9.65 14.46 -1.28
N ARG A 152 -9.31 15.37 -0.37
CA ARG A 152 -8.50 15.05 0.81
C ARG A 152 -9.38 14.61 1.98
N ALA A 153 -9.13 13.40 2.48
CA ALA A 153 -9.84 12.81 3.61
C ALA A 153 -9.01 11.71 4.30
N PRO A 154 -9.18 11.49 5.61
CA PRO A 154 -8.53 10.41 6.33
C PRO A 154 -9.07 9.03 5.95
N THR A 155 -10.33 8.94 5.54
CA THR A 155 -11.00 7.69 5.15
C THR A 155 -11.81 7.85 3.87
N GLU A 156 -12.10 6.72 3.23
CA GLU A 156 -12.97 6.65 2.06
C GLU A 156 -14.38 7.17 2.36
N GLU A 157 -14.94 6.80 3.51
CA GLU A 157 -16.26 7.21 3.95
C GLU A 157 -16.32 8.73 4.11
N GLU A 158 -15.32 9.34 4.74
CA GLU A 158 -15.27 10.78 4.89
C GLU A 158 -15.08 11.47 3.53
N ALA A 159 -14.28 10.90 2.63
CA ALA A 159 -14.14 11.40 1.25
C ALA A 159 -15.51 11.47 0.54
N LYS A 160 -16.29 10.38 0.60
CA LYS A 160 -17.62 10.29 0.01
C LYS A 160 -18.59 11.29 0.65
N GLN A 161 -18.62 11.37 1.97
CA GLN A 161 -19.51 12.30 2.69
C GLN A 161 -19.21 13.77 2.36
N LYS A 162 -17.93 14.13 2.24
CA LYS A 162 -17.53 15.50 1.83
C LYS A 162 -17.97 15.87 0.42
N LEU A 163 -18.15 14.88 -0.48
CA LEU A 163 -18.56 15.13 -1.86
C LEU A 163 -20.07 15.33 -2.01
N LEU A 164 -20.90 14.68 -1.18
CA LEU A 164 -22.36 14.70 -1.31
C LEU A 164 -22.97 16.12 -1.41
N PRO A 165 -22.56 17.12 -0.59
CA PRO A 165 -23.11 18.48 -0.71
C PRO A 165 -22.86 19.12 -2.08
N SER A 166 -21.70 18.84 -2.70
CA SER A 166 -21.40 19.35 -4.04
C SER A 166 -22.24 18.69 -5.14
N PHE A 167 -22.72 17.48 -4.90
CA PHE A 167 -23.55 16.73 -5.85
C PHE A 167 -24.98 17.26 -5.87
N GLU A 168 -25.49 17.74 -4.74
CA GLU A 168 -26.78 18.43 -4.69
C GLU A 168 -26.76 19.69 -5.55
N ALA A 169 -25.70 20.49 -5.46
CA ALA A 169 -25.51 21.66 -6.32
C ALA A 169 -25.38 21.25 -7.81
N TYR A 170 -24.67 20.15 -8.11
CA TYR A 170 -24.55 19.63 -9.48
C TYR A 170 -25.89 19.13 -10.04
N ALA A 171 -26.84 18.76 -9.18
CA ALA A 171 -28.18 18.31 -9.55
C ALA A 171 -29.16 19.46 -9.81
N GLU A 172 -28.72 20.72 -9.75
CA GLU A 172 -29.56 21.88 -10.05
C GLU A 172 -30.09 21.81 -11.50
N PRO A 173 -31.42 21.81 -11.71
CA PRO A 173 -31.99 21.72 -13.05
C PRO A 173 -31.74 22.97 -13.88
N TYR A 174 -31.53 22.80 -15.18
CA TYR A 174 -31.46 23.91 -16.14
C TYR A 174 -32.17 23.59 -17.45
N LEU A 175 -32.43 24.61 -18.27
CA LEU A 175 -33.04 24.45 -19.60
C LEU A 175 -31.97 24.12 -20.64
N ASN A 176 -32.10 22.98 -21.31
CA ASN A 176 -31.23 22.65 -22.42
C ASN A 176 -31.59 23.44 -23.70
N SER A 177 -30.81 23.26 -24.78
CA SER A 177 -31.04 23.93 -26.07
C SER A 177 -32.40 23.66 -26.73
N ALA A 178 -33.13 22.63 -26.29
CA ALA A 178 -34.48 22.31 -26.76
C ALA A 178 -35.58 22.88 -25.84
N GLY A 179 -35.21 23.65 -24.81
CA GLY A 179 -36.16 24.22 -23.83
C GLY A 179 -36.72 23.21 -22.84
N LEU A 180 -36.08 22.04 -22.67
CA LEU A 180 -36.48 21.02 -21.68
C LEU A 180 -35.65 21.16 -20.41
N LEU A 181 -36.26 20.93 -19.24
CA LEU A 181 -35.51 20.83 -17.99
C LEU A 181 -34.62 19.57 -17.99
N VAL A 182 -33.36 19.74 -17.62
CA VAL A 182 -32.37 18.66 -17.49
C VAL A 182 -31.64 18.81 -16.16
N ARG A 183 -31.35 17.69 -15.49
CA ARG A 183 -30.49 17.66 -14.29
C ARG A 183 -29.59 16.43 -14.25
N TRP A 184 -28.49 16.54 -13.50
CA TRP A 184 -27.56 15.45 -13.23
C TRP A 184 -27.83 14.92 -11.84
N GLN A 185 -28.55 13.79 -11.76
CA GLN A 185 -28.88 13.18 -10.49
C GLN A 185 -27.79 12.20 -10.09
N PHE A 186 -27.14 12.42 -8.95
CA PHE A 186 -26.25 11.42 -8.37
C PHE A 186 -26.99 10.11 -8.12
N GLU A 187 -26.39 8.99 -8.53
CA GLU A 187 -26.93 7.65 -8.34
C GLU A 187 -26.13 6.87 -7.29
N VAL A 188 -24.81 6.74 -7.52
CA VAL A 188 -23.98 5.82 -6.75
C VAL A 188 -22.49 6.15 -6.88
N PHE A 189 -21.72 5.81 -5.85
CA PHE A 189 -20.26 5.69 -5.93
C PHE A 189 -19.92 4.33 -6.55
N THR A 190 -19.25 4.33 -7.70
CA THR A 190 -18.94 3.11 -8.46
C THR A 190 -17.58 2.53 -8.13
N ASP A 191 -16.62 3.36 -7.72
CA ASP A 191 -15.28 2.93 -7.32
C ASP A 191 -14.59 3.99 -6.44
N SER A 192 -13.51 3.61 -5.78
CA SER A 192 -12.70 4.45 -4.91
C SER A 192 -11.24 4.00 -4.92
N TYR A 193 -10.33 4.97 -5.02
CA TYR A 193 -8.90 4.73 -5.10
C TYR A 193 -8.17 5.60 -4.08
N TYR A 194 -7.37 4.97 -3.22
CA TYR A 194 -6.43 5.68 -2.35
C TYR A 194 -5.25 6.17 -3.18
N LEU A 195 -4.89 7.45 -3.05
CA LEU A 195 -3.72 8.01 -3.70
C LEU A 195 -2.56 8.07 -2.70
N ASP A 196 -1.42 7.49 -3.06
CA ASP A 196 -0.19 7.48 -2.25
C ASP A 196 0.56 8.82 -2.36
N ILE A 197 -0.14 9.91 -2.06
CA ILE A 197 0.38 11.27 -2.05
C ILE A 197 -0.18 12.02 -0.85
N GLN A 198 0.67 12.79 -0.18
CA GLN A 198 0.27 13.53 1.03
C GLN A 198 0.07 15.03 0.79
N GLU A 199 0.68 15.56 -0.27
CA GLU A 199 0.75 17.00 -0.55
C GLU A 199 0.19 17.36 -1.91
N VAL A 200 -0.41 18.55 -2.01
CA VAL A 200 -0.98 19.06 -3.28
C VAL A 200 0.11 19.26 -4.34
N ASP A 201 1.32 19.62 -3.92
CA ASP A 201 2.44 19.87 -4.84
C ASP A 201 2.85 18.63 -5.64
N ALA A 202 2.52 17.43 -5.16
CA ALA A 202 2.70 16.19 -5.92
C ALA A 202 1.93 16.21 -7.26
N PHE A 203 0.75 16.86 -7.31
CA PHE A 203 -0.03 17.04 -8.54
C PHE A 203 0.62 18.01 -9.54
N LEU A 204 1.53 18.88 -9.07
CA LEU A 204 2.24 19.85 -9.91
C LEU A 204 3.52 19.27 -10.52
N GLY A 205 3.94 18.08 -10.08
CA GLY A 205 5.12 17.39 -10.59
C GLY A 205 4.97 16.95 -12.05
N GLY A 206 6.05 17.03 -12.82
CA GLY A 206 6.07 16.64 -14.24
C GLY A 206 5.88 15.14 -14.52
N GLN A 207 5.84 14.29 -13.49
CA GLN A 207 5.59 12.85 -13.63
C GLN A 207 4.11 12.49 -13.59
N GLY A 208 3.23 13.41 -13.16
CA GLY A 208 1.82 13.13 -12.89
C GLY A 208 1.60 12.30 -11.62
N VAL A 209 0.34 12.20 -11.20
CA VAL A 209 -0.10 11.35 -10.07
C VAL A 209 -0.87 10.17 -10.65
N GLU A 210 -0.43 8.95 -10.38
CA GLU A 210 -1.18 7.75 -10.74
C GLU A 210 -2.40 7.63 -9.83
N VAL A 211 -3.59 7.55 -10.45
CA VAL A 211 -4.87 7.42 -9.76
C VAL A 211 -5.42 6.00 -9.82
N PHE A 212 -5.22 5.35 -10.97
CA PHE A 212 -5.71 4.02 -11.26
C PHE A 212 -4.82 3.39 -12.32
N SER A 213 -4.53 2.11 -12.15
CA SER A 213 -3.90 1.30 -13.17
C SER A 213 -4.61 -0.04 -13.29
N THR A 214 -4.69 -0.55 -14.52
CA THR A 214 -5.24 -1.86 -14.81
C THR A 214 -4.26 -2.66 -15.66
N LEU A 215 -4.02 -3.90 -15.26
CA LEU A 215 -3.12 -4.80 -15.97
C LEU A 215 -3.92 -5.63 -16.98
N ASN A 216 -3.64 -5.41 -18.27
CA ASN A 216 -4.25 -6.15 -19.36
C ASN A 216 -3.22 -7.04 -20.05
N ASN A 217 -3.66 -8.22 -20.49
CA ASN A 217 -2.84 -9.13 -21.28
C ASN A 217 -3.02 -8.84 -22.77
N ARG A 218 -1.92 -8.86 -23.52
CA ARG A 218 -1.94 -8.79 -24.99
C ARG A 218 -0.95 -9.77 -25.59
N ARG A 219 -1.19 -10.18 -26.85
CA ARG A 219 -0.24 -11.02 -27.61
C ARG A 219 1.06 -10.24 -27.85
N LEU A 220 2.19 -10.87 -27.53
CA LEU A 220 3.53 -10.31 -27.77
C LEU A 220 3.79 -10.23 -29.29
N ARG A 221 4.23 -9.07 -29.79
CA ARG A 221 4.63 -8.85 -31.19
C ARG A 221 6.15 -8.79 -31.31
N THR A 222 6.66 -9.04 -32.52
CA THR A 222 8.09 -8.88 -32.85
C THR A 222 8.58 -7.48 -32.46
N GLY A 223 9.68 -7.39 -31.70
CA GLY A 223 10.24 -6.13 -31.20
C GLY A 223 9.70 -5.64 -29.86
N MET A 224 8.66 -6.25 -29.29
CA MET A 224 8.18 -5.94 -27.94
C MET A 224 8.84 -6.77 -26.84
N ASN A 225 9.71 -7.70 -27.22
CA ASN A 225 10.44 -8.54 -26.28
C ASN A 225 11.52 -7.72 -25.59
N TRP A 226 11.45 -7.64 -24.26
CA TRP A 226 12.54 -7.07 -23.47
C TRP A 226 13.69 -8.09 -23.39
N GLN A 227 14.87 -7.69 -23.85
CA GLN A 227 16.11 -8.44 -23.74
C GLN A 227 17.04 -7.68 -22.78
N PRO A 228 17.10 -8.05 -21.48
CA PRO A 228 17.90 -7.30 -20.51
C PRO A 228 19.43 -7.37 -20.73
N ASN A 229 19.89 -8.22 -21.64
CA ASN A 229 21.31 -8.46 -21.94
C ASN A 229 21.71 -8.09 -23.38
N SER A 230 20.81 -7.48 -24.16
CA SER A 230 21.10 -7.03 -25.53
C SER A 230 21.56 -5.59 -25.56
#